data_AF-A0A7L9S9C5-F1
#
_entry.id   AF-A0A7L9S9C5-F1
#
_cell.length_a   1.000
_cell.length_b   1.000
_cell.length_c   1.000
_cell.angle_alpha   90.00
_cell.angle_beta   90.00
_cell.angle_gamma   90.00
#
_symmetry.space_group_name_H-M   'P 1'
#
loop_
_entity.id
_entity.type
_entity.pdbx_description
1 polymer ?
#
loop_
_entity_poly.entity_id
_entity_poly.type
_entity_poly.pdbx_seq_one_letter_code
_entity_poly.pdbx_strand_id
1 'polypeptide(L)'
;MANLFPLQLSASKTLLELSPILSAALTNTEAWLNFQTMGLNWFADEANSPRFRYRFVSQEELNLQSNDGLAWQHEAPNSAFIAQSQSLNCVILIALTEEIAKLSEQIAIENILRERLVEVTNARAQVLNFEPIGL
;
A
#
# COMPACT_ATOMS: atom_id res chain seq x y z
N MET A 1 -3.53 -6.29 -21.25
CA MET A 1 -2.93 -4.96 -21.06
C MET A 1 -2.31 -4.95 -19.68
N ALA A 2 -0.99 -4.83 -19.56
CA ALA A 2 -0.32 -4.83 -18.27
C ALA A 2 -0.36 -3.41 -17.67
N ASN A 3 -0.71 -3.30 -16.38
CA ASN A 3 -0.89 -2.04 -15.66
C ASN A 3 0.35 -1.12 -15.78
N LEU A 4 0.10 0.13 -16.19
CA LEU A 4 1.07 1.16 -16.58
C LEU A 4 1.55 2.06 -15.44
N PHE A 5 1.06 1.88 -14.21
CA PHE A 5 1.31 2.81 -13.12
C PHE A 5 2.49 2.39 -12.22
N PRO A 6 3.35 3.34 -11.78
CA PRO A 6 4.50 3.06 -10.91
C PRO A 6 4.10 2.46 -9.55
N LEU A 7 2.99 2.92 -8.98
CA LEU A 7 2.46 2.42 -7.73
C LEU A 7 1.28 1.49 -7.98
N GLN A 8 1.33 0.30 -7.38
CA GLN A 8 0.35 -0.75 -7.62
C GLN A 8 -0.22 -1.29 -6.31
N LEU A 9 -1.51 -1.55 -6.26
CA LEU A 9 -2.21 -2.11 -5.12
C LEU A 9 -2.74 -3.50 -5.45
N SER A 10 -2.67 -4.39 -4.47
CA SER A 10 -3.23 -5.74 -4.55
C SER A 10 -3.66 -6.20 -3.15
N ALA A 11 -4.46 -7.25 -3.07
CA ALA A 11 -4.81 -7.90 -1.81
C ALA A 11 -4.59 -9.41 -1.88
N SER A 12 -4.43 -10.05 -0.73
CA SER A 12 -4.39 -11.51 -0.65
C SER A 12 -5.72 -12.11 -1.08
N LYS A 13 -5.64 -13.35 -1.58
CA LYS A 13 -6.82 -14.09 -2.04
C LYS A 13 -7.88 -14.20 -0.93
N THR A 14 -7.44 -14.48 0.30
CA THR A 14 -8.30 -14.55 1.48
C THR A 14 -9.12 -13.28 1.70
N LEU A 15 -8.49 -12.11 1.60
CA LEU A 15 -9.20 -10.83 1.79
C LEU A 15 -10.19 -10.54 0.65
N LEU A 16 -9.82 -10.87 -0.60
CA LEU A 16 -10.69 -10.69 -1.76
C LEU A 16 -11.92 -11.62 -1.72
N GLU A 17 -11.77 -12.83 -1.19
CA GLU A 17 -12.89 -13.75 -0.97
C GLU A 17 -13.85 -13.27 0.12
N LEU A 18 -13.32 -12.59 1.15
CA LEU A 18 -14.13 -12.01 2.24
C LEU A 18 -14.88 -10.73 1.82
N SER A 19 -14.40 -10.03 0.79
CA SER A 19 -14.90 -8.71 0.43
C SER A 19 -15.03 -8.53 -1.09
N PRO A 20 -16.24 -8.73 -1.66
CA PRO A 20 -16.45 -8.60 -3.10
C PRO A 20 -16.22 -7.16 -3.60
N ILE A 21 -16.32 -6.16 -2.73
CA ILE A 21 -16.14 -4.74 -3.06
C ILE A 21 -14.69 -4.26 -2.90
N LEU A 22 -13.82 -5.05 -2.26
CA LEU A 22 -12.43 -4.66 -2.01
C LEU A 22 -11.64 -4.46 -3.30
N SER A 23 -11.90 -5.26 -4.34
CA SER A 23 -11.24 -5.10 -5.64
C SER A 23 -11.52 -3.73 -6.27
N ALA A 24 -12.77 -3.27 -6.20
CA ALA A 24 -13.15 -1.94 -6.70
C ALA A 24 -12.53 -0.83 -5.84
N ALA A 25 -12.56 -0.97 -4.51
CA ALA A 25 -11.93 -0.03 -3.58
C ALA A 25 -10.42 0.11 -3.84
N LEU A 26 -9.71 -1.00 -4.05
CA LEU A 26 -8.27 -1.01 -4.37
C LEU A 26 -7.98 -0.28 -5.68
N THR A 27 -8.79 -0.54 -6.72
CA THR A 27 -8.63 0.11 -8.04
C THR A 27 -8.76 1.62 -7.94
N ASN A 28 -9.79 2.11 -7.25
CA ASN A 28 -10.00 3.55 -7.05
C ASN A 28 -8.89 4.17 -6.18
N THR A 29 -8.45 3.44 -5.15
CA THR A 29 -7.39 3.90 -4.25
C THR A 29 -6.04 3.93 -4.97
N GLU A 30 -5.75 3.00 -5.87
CA GLU A 30 -4.54 3.00 -6.70
C GLU A 30 -4.50 4.22 -7.61
N ALA A 31 -5.61 4.54 -8.27
CA ALA A 31 -5.71 5.72 -9.14
C ALA A 31 -5.48 7.01 -8.34
N TRP A 32 -6.10 7.13 -7.16
CA TRP A 32 -5.89 8.26 -6.25
C TRP A 32 -4.42 8.38 -5.82
N LEU A 33 -3.78 7.29 -5.42
CA LEU A 33 -2.38 7.30 -4.94
C LEU A 33 -1.40 7.74 -6.04
N ASN A 34 -1.58 7.21 -7.26
CA ASN A 34 -0.76 7.61 -8.40
C ASN A 34 -1.00 9.09 -8.75
N PHE A 35 -2.24 9.59 -8.64
CA PHE A 35 -2.53 11.01 -8.85
C PHE A 35 -1.84 11.92 -7.83
N GLN A 36 -1.89 11.58 -6.53
CA GLN A 36 -1.21 12.33 -5.47
C GLN A 36 0.29 12.45 -5.73
N THR A 37 0.93 11.32 -6.01
CA THR A 37 2.38 11.25 -6.25
C THR A 37 2.82 11.91 -7.56
N MET A 38 1.98 11.87 -8.59
CA MET A 38 2.18 12.67 -9.82
C MET A 38 2.20 14.17 -9.52
N GLY A 39 1.29 14.66 -8.67
CA GLY A 39 1.24 16.07 -8.28
C GLY A 39 2.49 16.55 -7.53
N LEU A 40 3.24 15.62 -6.92
CA LEU A 40 4.49 15.87 -6.21
C LEU A 40 5.74 15.57 -7.05
N ASN A 41 5.59 15.35 -8.36
CA ASN A 41 6.69 15.08 -9.28
C ASN A 41 7.54 13.83 -8.94
N TRP A 42 6.98 12.85 -8.23
CA TRP A 42 7.70 11.62 -7.87
C TRP A 42 8.24 10.84 -9.07
N PHE A 43 7.63 11.03 -10.25
CA PHE A 43 7.95 10.31 -11.48
C PHE A 43 8.62 11.17 -12.56
N ALA A 44 9.13 12.35 -12.21
CA ALA A 44 9.75 13.26 -13.17
C ALA A 44 11.08 12.72 -13.73
N ASP A 45 11.81 11.91 -12.94
CA ASP A 45 13.02 11.22 -13.35
C ASP A 45 12.81 9.70 -13.26
N GLU A 46 12.77 9.03 -14.42
CA GLU A 46 12.52 7.59 -14.50
C GLU A 46 13.58 6.78 -13.74
N ALA A 47 14.84 7.23 -13.72
CA ALA A 47 15.94 6.53 -13.04
C ALA A 47 15.80 6.57 -11.51
N ASN A 48 15.12 7.59 -10.99
CA ASN A 48 14.90 7.82 -9.57
C ASN A 48 13.42 7.67 -9.17
N SER A 49 12.57 7.11 -10.02
CA SER A 49 11.15 6.96 -9.74
C SER A 49 10.84 5.79 -8.81
N PRO A 50 10.10 5.98 -7.71
CA PRO A 50 9.66 4.88 -6.86
C PRO A 50 8.63 4.02 -7.59
N ARG A 51 8.80 2.70 -7.52
CA ARG A 51 7.85 1.69 -8.00
C ARG A 51 7.46 0.77 -6.86
N PHE A 52 6.51 1.20 -6.04
CA PHE A 52 6.04 0.45 -4.89
C PHE A 52 4.86 -0.45 -5.25
N ARG A 53 4.92 -1.69 -4.79
CA ARG A 53 3.84 -2.66 -4.90
C ARG A 53 3.26 -2.91 -3.52
N TYR A 54 2.12 -2.30 -3.25
CA TYR A 54 1.37 -2.48 -2.03
C TYR A 54 0.55 -3.75 -2.12
N ARG A 55 0.66 -4.61 -1.10
CA ARG A 55 -0.16 -5.81 -0.98
C ARG A 55 -0.81 -5.83 0.39
N PHE A 56 -2.13 -5.70 0.40
CA PHE A 56 -2.94 -5.88 1.60
C PHE A 56 -3.02 -7.37 1.92
N VAL A 57 -2.71 -7.73 3.16
CA VAL A 57 -2.67 -9.12 3.62
C VAL A 57 -3.37 -9.24 4.98
N SER A 58 -3.79 -10.43 5.37
CA SER A 58 -4.24 -10.65 6.74
C SER A 58 -3.11 -10.42 7.76
N GLN A 59 -3.46 -10.16 9.01
CA GLN A 59 -2.46 -10.04 10.08
C GLN A 59 -1.61 -11.31 10.22
N GLU A 60 -2.23 -12.48 10.05
CA GLU A 60 -1.54 -13.77 10.09
C GLU A 60 -0.50 -13.89 8.96
N GLU A 61 -0.88 -13.55 7.72
CA GLU A 61 0.04 -13.52 6.58
C GLU A 61 1.22 -12.56 6.82
N LEU A 62 0.97 -11.38 7.41
CA LEU A 62 2.03 -10.43 7.73
C LEU A 62 3.01 -11.00 8.77
N ASN A 63 2.48 -11.64 9.82
CA ASN A 63 3.29 -12.26 10.88
C ASN A 63 4.12 -13.46 10.39
N LEU A 64 3.67 -14.15 9.33
CA LEU A 64 4.48 -15.21 8.71
C LEU A 64 5.68 -14.64 7.94
N GLN A 65 5.55 -13.45 7.37
CA GLN A 65 6.58 -12.79 6.57
C GLN A 65 7.60 -12.00 7.42
N SER A 66 7.26 -11.65 8.66
CA SER A 66 8.17 -10.94 9.57
C SER A 66 9.37 -11.79 10.03
N ASN A 67 9.26 -13.12 9.95
CA ASN A 67 10.30 -14.06 10.42
C ASN A 67 11.53 -14.18 9.50
N ASP A 68 11.53 -13.53 8.33
CA ASP A 68 12.58 -13.71 7.31
C ASP A 68 13.77 -12.73 7.45
N GLY A 69 13.79 -11.88 8.48
CA GLY A 69 14.96 -11.05 8.87
C GLY A 69 15.42 -9.93 7.91
N LEU A 70 14.86 -9.85 6.71
CA LEU A 70 15.22 -8.89 5.65
C LEU A 70 14.26 -7.70 5.51
N ALA A 71 13.23 -7.64 6.35
CA ALA A 71 12.12 -6.70 6.26
C ALA A 71 12.42 -5.39 7.02
N TRP A 72 12.20 -4.24 6.39
CA TRP A 72 11.97 -3.00 7.16
C TRP A 72 10.56 -3.10 7.74
N GLN A 73 10.50 -3.31 9.06
CA GLN A 73 9.27 -3.38 9.82
C GLN A 73 9.00 -1.99 10.41
N HIS A 74 7.79 -1.50 10.18
CA HIS A 74 7.31 -0.32 10.87
C HIS A 74 5.93 -0.65 11.42
N GLU A 75 5.84 -0.61 12.75
CA GLU A 75 4.57 -0.62 13.46
C GLU A 75 4.12 0.82 13.59
N ALA A 76 3.19 1.21 12.73
CA ALA A 76 2.49 2.46 12.83
C ALA A 76 1.23 2.26 13.70
N PRO A 77 0.72 3.31 14.38
CA PRO A 77 -0.45 3.20 15.26
C PRO A 77 -1.66 2.48 14.65
N ASN A 78 -1.86 2.62 13.33
CA ASN A 78 -3.02 2.07 12.63
C ASN A 78 -2.67 1.06 11.52
N SER A 79 -1.36 0.81 11.31
CA SER A 79 -0.85 0.02 10.19
C SER A 79 0.42 -0.74 10.58
N ALA A 80 0.37 -2.08 10.50
CA ALA A 80 1.59 -2.88 10.48
C ALA A 80 2.01 -3.12 9.04
N PHE A 81 3.28 -2.82 8.71
CA PHE A 81 3.78 -3.10 7.37
C PHE A 81 5.21 -3.61 7.30
N ILE A 82 5.49 -4.36 6.23
CA ILE A 82 6.80 -4.91 5.88
C ILE A 82 7.19 -4.42 4.50
N ALA A 83 8.29 -3.67 4.39
CA ALA A 83 8.93 -3.42 3.11
C ALA A 83 10.04 -4.46 2.86
N GLN A 84 9.91 -5.22 1.77
CA GLN A 84 10.84 -6.32 1.43
C GLN A 84 12.20 -5.84 0.87
N SER A 85 12.40 -4.54 0.70
CA SER A 85 13.63 -3.93 0.18
C SER A 85 13.71 -2.46 0.57
N GLN A 86 14.95 -1.94 0.70
CA GLN A 86 15.22 -0.51 0.86
C GLN A 86 15.37 0.25 -0.47
N SER A 87 15.18 -0.39 -1.62
CA SER A 87 15.26 0.28 -2.93
C SER A 87 13.98 1.03 -3.32
N LEU A 88 14.08 1.81 -4.41
CA LEU A 88 12.95 2.44 -5.09
C LEU A 88 11.92 1.42 -5.61
N ASN A 89 12.33 0.15 -5.79
CA ASN A 89 11.48 -0.94 -6.21
C ASN A 89 11.23 -1.87 -5.01
N CYS A 90 10.16 -1.64 -4.27
CA CYS A 90 9.85 -2.48 -3.11
C CYS A 90 8.41 -2.98 -3.11
N VAL A 91 8.23 -4.15 -2.51
CA VAL A 91 6.91 -4.67 -2.15
C VAL A 91 6.68 -4.28 -0.70
N ILE A 92 5.51 -3.71 -0.43
CA ILE A 92 5.10 -3.29 0.90
C ILE A 92 3.84 -4.05 1.28
N LEU A 93 3.95 -4.91 2.29
CA LEU A 93 2.83 -5.67 2.83
C LEU A 93 2.14 -4.82 3.89
N ILE A 94 0.82 -4.64 3.81
CA ILE A 94 0.03 -3.87 4.77
C ILE A 94 -1.02 -4.79 5.39
N ALA A 95 -1.03 -4.94 6.71
CA ALA A 95 -2.06 -5.75 7.36
C ALA A 95 -3.43 -5.09 7.24
N LEU A 96 -4.45 -5.83 6.79
CA LEU A 96 -5.87 -5.48 6.81
C LEU A 96 -6.59 -6.44 7.75
N THR A 97 -7.37 -5.92 8.69
CA THR A 97 -8.17 -6.77 9.57
C THR A 97 -9.37 -7.31 8.79
N GLU A 98 -9.85 -8.50 9.18
CA GLU A 98 -11.05 -9.07 8.58
C GLU A 98 -12.28 -8.18 8.76
N GLU A 99 -12.36 -7.44 9.87
CA GLU A 99 -13.46 -6.51 10.15
C GLU A 99 -13.56 -5.41 9.09
N ILE A 100 -12.42 -4.85 8.67
CA ILE A 100 -12.37 -3.85 7.61
C ILE A 100 -12.75 -4.47 6.27
N ALA A 101 -12.28 -5.70 5.99
CA ALA A 101 -12.65 -6.40 4.76
C ALA A 101 -14.16 -6.69 4.70
N LYS A 102 -14.82 -6.93 5.85
CA LYS A 102 -16.26 -7.22 5.93
C LYS A 102 -17.16 -5.99 5.85
N LEU A 103 -16.60 -4.78 5.75
CA LEU A 103 -17.41 -3.57 5.52
C LEU A 103 -18.17 -3.68 4.20
N SER A 104 -19.42 -3.25 4.19
CA SER A 104 -20.29 -3.27 3.01
C SER A 104 -20.22 -2.00 2.17
N GLU A 105 -19.59 -0.95 2.68
CA GLU A 105 -19.49 0.35 2.01
C GLU A 105 -18.12 0.53 1.38
N GLN A 106 -18.09 0.67 0.04
CA GLN A 106 -16.84 0.84 -0.71
C GLN A 106 -16.08 2.09 -0.26
N ILE A 107 -16.78 3.21 -0.04
CA ILE A 107 -16.18 4.48 0.39
C ILE A 107 -15.49 4.34 1.75
N ALA A 108 -16.10 3.59 2.69
CA ALA A 108 -15.50 3.35 3.99
C ALA A 108 -14.19 2.56 3.87
N ILE A 109 -14.16 1.53 3.02
CA ILE A 109 -12.94 0.77 2.72
C ILE A 109 -11.90 1.69 2.07
N GLU A 110 -12.27 2.45 1.04
CA GLU A 110 -11.35 3.39 0.37
C GLU A 110 -10.70 4.38 1.34
N ASN A 111 -11.47 4.98 2.25
CA ASN A 111 -10.94 5.91 3.24
C ASN A 111 -9.90 5.24 4.16
N ILE A 112 -10.20 4.03 4.65
CA ILE A 112 -9.27 3.26 5.49
C ILE A 112 -8.01 2.88 4.71
N LEU A 113 -8.15 2.44 3.46
CA LEU A 113 -7.00 2.12 2.61
C LEU A 113 -6.14 3.36 2.37
N ARG A 114 -6.74 4.54 2.12
CA ARG A 114 -6.02 5.81 1.94
C ARG A 114 -5.27 6.22 3.19
N GLU A 115 -5.90 6.21 4.35
CA GLU A 115 -5.25 6.54 5.63
C GLU A 115 -3.98 5.71 5.85
N ARG A 116 -4.09 4.40 5.64
CA ARG A 116 -2.96 3.47 5.78
C ARG A 116 -1.90 3.71 4.72
N LEU A 117 -2.30 3.94 3.48
CA LEU A 117 -1.36 4.22 2.40
C LEU A 117 -0.63 5.54 2.61
N VAL A 118 -1.28 6.61 3.09
CA VAL A 118 -0.60 7.87 3.42
C VAL A 118 0.49 7.62 4.47
N GLU A 119 0.14 6.94 5.56
CA GLU A 119 1.07 6.63 6.64
C GLU A 119 2.28 5.83 6.14
N VAL A 120 2.04 4.71 5.45
CA VAL A 120 3.10 3.83 4.94
C VAL A 120 3.92 4.50 3.84
N THR A 121 3.26 5.19 2.91
CA THR A 121 3.92 5.85 1.77
C THR A 121 4.78 7.00 2.25
N ASN A 122 4.34 7.80 3.22
CA ASN A 122 5.12 8.92 3.76
C ASN A 122 6.30 8.46 4.60
N ALA A 123 6.12 7.41 5.41
CA ALA A 123 7.23 6.80 6.14
C ALA A 123 8.31 6.30 5.15
N ARG A 124 7.88 5.73 4.00
CA ARG A 124 8.79 5.30 2.94
C ARG A 124 9.42 6.46 2.16
N ALA A 125 8.64 7.48 1.85
CA ALA A 125 9.07 8.70 1.16
C ALA A 125 10.18 9.39 1.93
N GLN A 126 10.05 9.49 3.26
CA GLN A 126 11.05 10.10 4.13
C GLN A 126 12.41 9.40 4.05
N VAL A 127 12.43 8.06 4.05
CA VAL A 127 13.68 7.28 3.91
C VAL A 127 14.35 7.51 2.55
N LEU A 128 13.55 7.80 1.52
CA LEU A 128 14.00 7.98 0.14
C LEU A 128 14.13 9.45 -0.28
N ASN A 129 13.91 10.40 0.64
CA ASN A 129 13.90 11.85 0.42
C ASN A 129 12.88 12.35 -0.63
N PHE A 130 11.67 11.77 -0.65
CA PHE A 130 10.53 12.26 -1.45
C PHE A 130 9.60 13.15 -0.62
N GLU A 131 8.92 14.08 -1.30
CA GLU A 131 7.86 14.89 -0.67
C GLU A 131 6.68 14.01 -0.20
N PRO A 132 6.13 14.23 0.99
CA PRO A 132 5.03 13.43 1.51
C PRO A 132 3.71 13.72 0.80
N ILE A 133 2.87 12.69 0.64
CA ILE A 133 1.49 12.78 0.14
C ILE A 133 0.50 13.18 1.24
N GLY A 134 -0.58 13.86 0.84
CA GLY A 134 -1.72 14.21 1.71
C GLY A 134 -2.85 13.18 1.67
N LEU A 135 -3.80 13.31 2.61
CA LEU A 135 -5.06 12.57 2.63
C LEU A 135 -6.11 13.24 1.73
#